data_AF-A0A7K5E3J7-F1
#
_entry.id   AF-A0A7K5E3J7-F1
#
_cell.length_a   1.000
_cell.length_b   1.000
_cell.length_c   1.000
_cell.angle_alpha   90.00
_cell.angle_beta   90.00
_cell.angle_gamma   90.00
#
_symmetry.space_group_name_H-M   'P 1'
#
loop_
_entity.id
_entity.type
_entity.pdbx_description
1 polymer ?
#
loop_
_entity_poly.entity_id
_entity_poly.type
_entity_poly.pdbx_seq_one_letter_code
_entity_poly.pdbx_strand_id
1 'polypeptide(L)' 'DATKCGNLARFINHCCTPNCYAKVITIEAQKKIVIYSKQAIGVNEEITYDYKFPIEDTKIPCLCRTESCRGTLN' A
#
# COMPACT_ATOMS: atom_id res chain seq x y z
N ASP A 1 13.41 6.90 -6.78
CA ASP A 1 12.32 6.17 -7.43
C ASP A 1 12.59 4.68 -7.27
N ALA A 2 11.67 3.96 -6.62
CA ALA A 2 11.79 2.53 -6.32
C ALA A 2 11.79 1.65 -7.58
N THR A 3 11.43 2.19 -8.74
CA THR A 3 11.46 1.50 -10.04
C THR A 3 12.89 1.09 -10.43
N LYS A 4 13.90 1.92 -10.11
CA LYS A 4 15.31 1.68 -10.44
C LYS A 4 16.17 1.30 -9.23
N CYS A 5 15.94 1.95 -8.09
CA CYS A 5 16.64 1.67 -6.84
C CYS A 5 15.63 1.73 -5.68
N GLY A 6 15.38 0.59 -5.02
CA GLY A 6 14.38 0.48 -3.97
C GLY A 6 14.72 -0.66 -2.99
N ASN A 7 13.78 -0.96 -2.11
CA ASN A 7 13.86 -2.07 -1.16
C ASN A 7 12.67 -3.03 -1.37
N LEU A 8 12.53 -4.02 -0.49
CA LEU A 8 11.45 -5.01 -0.56
C LEU A 8 10.04 -4.40 -0.45
N ALA A 9 9.90 -3.17 0.08
CA ALA A 9 8.60 -2.52 0.22
C ALA A 9 7.90 -2.26 -1.14
N ARG A 10 8.64 -2.29 -2.25
CA ARG A 10 8.09 -2.16 -3.61
C ARG A 10 7.11 -3.27 -4.00
N PHE A 11 7.11 -4.39 -3.27
CA PHE A 11 6.26 -5.55 -3.52
C PHE A 11 5.03 -5.62 -2.60
N ILE A 12 4.84 -4.63 -1.72
CA ILE A 12 3.67 -4.59 -0.83
C ILE A 12 2.46 -4.21 -1.68
N ASN A 13 1.49 -5.13 -1.79
CA ASN A 13 0.33 -4.98 -2.64
C ASN A 13 -0.73 -4.03 -2.07
N HIS A 14 -1.68 -3.68 -2.94
CA HIS A 14 -2.88 -2.95 -2.56
C HIS A 14 -3.95 -3.87 -1.98
N CYS A 15 -4.62 -3.40 -0.92
CA CYS A 15 -5.89 -3.94 -0.47
C CYS A 15 -6.86 -2.81 -0.10
N CYS A 16 -8.15 -2.96 -0.41
CA CYS A 16 -9.20 -1.99 -0.03
C CYS A 16 -9.52 -2.03 1.48
N THR A 17 -9.26 -3.15 2.15
CA THR A 17 -9.28 -3.27 3.62
C THR A 17 -7.90 -3.66 4.15
N PRO A 18 -6.90 -2.77 4.07
CA PRO A 18 -5.52 -3.14 4.32
C PRO A 18 -5.19 -3.21 5.81
N ASN A 19 -4.30 -4.15 6.16
CA ASN A 19 -3.74 -4.31 7.50
C ASN A 19 -2.61 -3.30 7.84
N CYS A 20 -2.08 -2.57 6.85
CA CYS A 20 -1.10 -1.51 7.04
C CYS A 20 -1.54 -0.14 6.48
N TYR A 21 -0.80 0.91 6.86
CA TYR A 21 -0.90 2.25 6.32
C TYR A 21 0.47 2.88 6.10
N ALA A 22 0.58 3.75 5.10
CA ALA A 22 1.78 4.53 4.84
C ALA A 22 1.73 5.86 5.62
N LYS A 23 2.85 6.24 6.23
CA LYS A 23 3.04 7.55 6.89
C LYS A 23 4.35 8.17 6.43
N VAL A 24 4.31 9.46 6.12
CA VAL A 24 5.51 10.25 5.87
C VAL A 24 6.06 10.71 7.21
N ILE A 25 7.32 10.37 7.49
CA ILE A 25 8.05 10.83 8.67
C ILE A 25 9.33 11.55 8.24
N THR A 26 9.88 12.38 9.11
CA THR A 26 11.16 13.06 8.89
C THR A 26 12.22 12.40 9.75
N ILE A 27 13.28 11.89 9.12
CA ILE A 27 14.48 11.36 9.78
C ILE A 27 15.65 12.17 9.22
N GLU A 28 16.46 12.79 10.09
CA GLU A 28 17.64 13.57 9.69
C GLU A 28 17.32 14.64 8.62
N ALA A 29 16.24 15.39 8.81
CA ALA A 29 15.70 16.37 7.86
C ALA A 29 15.25 15.81 6.50
N GLN A 30 15.26 14.49 6.30
CA GLN A 30 14.76 13.84 5.09
C GLN A 30 13.38 13.20 5.31
N LYS A 31 12.45 13.48 4.40
CA LYS A 31 11.14 12.80 4.39
C LYS A 31 11.30 11.36 3.91
N LYS A 32 10.77 10.40 4.66
CA LYS A 32 10.73 8.98 4.34
C LYS A 32 9.28 8.48 4.44
N ILE A 33 8.90 7.55 3.57
CA ILE A 33 7.63 6.84 3.66
C ILE A 33 7.88 5.56 4.46
N VAL A 34 7.12 5.37 5.53
CA VAL A 34 7.17 4.17 6.36
C VAL A 34 5.81 3.52 6.40
N ILE A 35 5.80 2.19 6.28
CA ILE A 35 4.59 1.36 6.38
C ILE A 35 4.46 0.89 7.83
N TYR A 36 3.34 1.21 8.46
CA TYR A 36 3.00 0.80 9.82
C TYR A 36 1.82 -0.16 9.78
N SER A 37 1.80 -1.15 10.68
CA SER A 37 0.64 -2.01 10.85
C SER A 37 -0.48 -1.29 11.61
N LYS A 38 -1.73 -1.58 11.26
CA LYS A 38 -2.94 -1.14 12.00
C LYS A 38 -3.36 -2.14 13.06
N GLN A 39 -2.91 -3.37 12.94
CA GLN A 39 -3.27 -4.52 13.75
C GLN A 39 -2.09 -5.47 13.88
N ALA A 40 -2.21 -6.47 14.76
CA ALA A 40 -1.26 -7.58 14.78
C ALA A 40 -1.36 -8.36 13.45
N ILE A 41 -0.21 -8.68 12.85
CA ILE A 41 -0.11 -9.40 11.57
C ILE A 41 0.39 -10.80 11.86
N GLY A 42 -0.34 -11.82 11.41
CA GLY A 42 0.02 -13.22 11.58
C GLY A 42 1.23 -13.62 10.73
N VAL A 43 1.87 -14.74 11.10
CA VAL A 43 2.91 -15.35 10.25
C VAL A 43 2.28 -15.76 8.91
N ASN A 44 2.96 -15.42 7.81
CA ASN A 44 2.50 -15.63 6.42
C ASN A 44 1.27 -14.82 6.00
N GLU A 45 0.79 -13.87 6.82
CA GLU A 45 -0.24 -12.93 6.38
C GLU A 45 0.38 -11.91 5.41
N GLU A 46 -0.31 -11.66 4.29
CA GLU A 46 0.15 -10.69 3.32
C GLU A 46 0.07 -9.26 3.88
N ILE A 47 1.16 -8.52 3.77
CA ILE A 47 1.20 -7.10 4.15
C ILE A 47 0.60 -6.29 2.99
N THR A 48 -0.40 -5.46 3.27
CA THR A 48 -1.08 -4.64 2.26
C THR A 48 -1.36 -3.23 2.74
N TYR A 49 -1.41 -2.24 1.83
CA TYR A 49 -1.81 -0.86 2.16
C TYR A 49 -2.71 -0.23 1.08
N ASP A 50 -3.40 0.85 1.42
CA ASP A 50 -4.21 1.58 0.43
C ASP A 50 -3.29 2.48 -0.41
N TYR A 51 -3.23 2.22 -1.72
CA TYR A 51 -2.39 2.96 -2.66
C TYR A 51 -2.87 4.39 -2.87
N LYS A 52 -4.17 4.65 -2.65
CA LYS A 52 -4.80 5.97 -2.85
C LYS A 52 -4.47 6.58 -4.22
N PHE A 53 -4.54 5.78 -5.28
CA PHE A 53 -4.38 6.32 -6.63
C PHE A 53 -5.48 7.36 -6.90
N PRO A 54 -5.14 8.48 -7.57
CA PRO A 54 -6.13 9.46 -7.96
C PRO A 54 -7.14 8.83 -8.92
N ILE A 55 -8.37 9.36 -8.94
CA ILE A 55 -9.41 8.85 -9.84
C ILE A 55 -9.06 9.24 -11.27
N GLU A 56 -8.99 8.26 -12.16
CA GLU A 56 -8.68 8.44 -13.59
C GLU A 56 -9.69 7.71 -14.47
N ASP A 57 -9.81 8.11 -15.74
CA ASP A 57 -10.73 7.47 -16.69
C ASP A 57 -10.29 6.05 -17.06
N THR A 58 -8.98 5.83 -17.18
CA THR A 58 -8.41 4.50 -17.45
C THR A 58 -8.37 3.71 -16.15
N LYS A 59 -9.31 2.77 -16.00
CA LYS A 59 -9.45 1.97 -14.79
C LYS A 59 -8.46 0.82 -14.72
N ILE A 60 -7.79 0.69 -13.58
CA ILE A 60 -6.93 -0.45 -13.24
C ILE A 60 -7.73 -1.39 -12.32
N PRO A 61 -8.03 -2.63 -12.73
CA PRO A 61 -8.79 -3.57 -11.90
C PRO A 61 -8.09 -3.86 -10.58
N CYS A 62 -8.85 -3.82 -9.48
CA CYS A 62 -8.39 -4.22 -8.16
C CYS A 62 -8.68 -5.70 -7.92
N LEU A 63 -7.63 -6.47 -7.63
CA LEU A 63 -7.72 -7.92 -7.40
C LEU A 63 -7.52 -8.30 -5.92
N CYS A 64 -7.78 -7.38 -4.98
CA CYS A 64 -7.57 -7.65 -3.56
C CYS A 64 -8.60 -8.59 -2.91
N ARG A 65 -9.71 -8.88 -3.60
CA ARG A 65 -10.75 -9.88 -3.23
C ARG A 65 -11.47 -9.66 -1.89
N THR A 66 -11.34 -8.50 -1.27
CA THR A 66 -12.10 -8.18 -0.05
C THR A 66 -13.57 -7.94 -0.38
N GLU A 67 -14.47 -8.24 0.56
CA GLU A 67 -15.92 -8.01 0.37
C GLU A 67 -16.24 -6.53 0.06
N SER A 68 -15.52 -5.60 0.68
CA SER A 68 -15.66 -4.16 0.43
C SER A 68 -14.63 -3.64 -0.61
N CYS A 69 -14.28 -4.44 -1.61
CA CYS A 69 -13.39 -4.02 -2.69
C CYS A 69 -14.04 -2.90 -3.54
N ARG A 70 -13.28 -1.86 -3.86
CA ARG A 70 -13.72 -0.77 -4.76
C ARG A 70 -13.84 -1.17 -6.23
N GLY A 71 -13.38 -2.38 -6.59
CA GLY A 71 -13.34 -2.87 -7.97
C GLY A 71 -12.14 -2.40 -8.79
N THR A 72 -11.62 -1.20 -8.52
CA THR A 72 -10.47 -0.59 -9.20
C THR A 72 -9.48 0.03 -8.22
N LEU A 73 -8.23 0.20 -8.64
CA LEU A 73 -7.20 0.90 -7.84
C LEU A 73 -7.40 2.43 -7.88
N ASN A 74 -7.96 2.93 -8.99
CA ASN A 74 -8.22 4.33 -9.35
C ASN A 74 -9.66 4.53 -9.86
#